data_AF-A0A8B8D095-F1
#
_entry.id   AF-A0A8B8D095-F1
#
_cell.length_a   1.000
_cell.length_b   1.000
_cell.length_c   1.000
_cell.angle_alpha   90.00
_cell.angle_beta   90.00
_cell.angle_gamma   90.00
#
_symmetry.space_group_name_H-M   'P 1'
#
loop_
_entity.id
_entity.type
_entity.pdbx_description
1 polymer ?
#
loop_
_entity_poly.entity_id
_entity_poly.type
_entity_poly.pdbx_seq_one_letter_code
_entity_poly.pdbx_strand_id
1 'polypeptide(L)'
;MQRYRSDKDNDVRDDLEEEEHENEELKAKIQECENEKQELKRVIEDLKTRVAELTRDFLKEKKEKDDALTRLSAVAGDKLRYNNPGIADLSDEYRPNKLAEKFSELYDNEWTEFYEDLERTGNDETTGNTEENIIGQLLQLLQEIYTTCKQLAENQRDALVNAIIHPGYSSLEKSNPPDGILIKVIDFQKRTVPWALDDVKKKIMEKHMENKSTAKRNYIKRCVHLCWMMGIQDPPMYLDFGPQKGSTADKNVYKMMSIEDPPMHLDFGPEKDSVIDKNVFKMFTKTGDALDFVVWPAVFLHYNGPLVQKGVLQPK
;
A
#
# COMPACT_ATOMS: atom_id res chain seq x y z
N MET A 1 -85.72 -10.56 -80.47
CA MET A 1 -84.47 -11.19 -80.01
C MET A 1 -83.22 -10.34 -80.31
N GLN A 2 -83.10 -9.63 -81.44
CA GLN A 2 -81.91 -8.82 -81.76
C GLN A 2 -81.70 -7.58 -80.88
N ARG A 3 -82.75 -6.80 -80.54
CA ARG A 3 -82.61 -5.64 -79.63
C ARG A 3 -82.17 -6.02 -78.21
N TYR A 4 -82.74 -7.11 -77.67
CA TYR A 4 -82.38 -7.65 -76.36
C TYR A 4 -80.94 -8.19 -76.26
N ARG A 5 -80.31 -8.56 -77.39
CA ARG A 5 -78.88 -8.87 -77.44
C ARG A 5 -78.04 -7.59 -77.50
N SER A 6 -78.43 -6.62 -78.32
CA SER A 6 -77.73 -5.34 -78.45
C SER A 6 -77.70 -4.51 -77.16
N ASP A 7 -78.79 -4.49 -76.39
CA ASP A 7 -78.82 -3.78 -75.10
C ASP A 7 -77.92 -4.46 -74.07
N LYS A 8 -77.85 -5.80 -74.10
CA LYS A 8 -76.99 -6.59 -73.21
C LYS A 8 -75.51 -6.50 -73.60
N ASP A 9 -75.20 -6.36 -74.89
CA ASP A 9 -73.84 -6.16 -75.39
C ASP A 9 -73.32 -4.73 -75.09
N ASN A 10 -74.20 -3.73 -74.99
CA ASN A 10 -73.84 -2.38 -74.56
C ASN A 10 -73.61 -2.30 -73.04
N ASP A 11 -74.48 -2.93 -72.24
CA ASP A 11 -74.34 -3.05 -70.77
C ASP A 11 -73.00 -3.70 -70.38
N VAL A 12 -72.66 -4.80 -71.07
CA VAL A 12 -71.37 -5.48 -70.89
C VAL A 12 -70.19 -4.61 -71.34
N ARG A 13 -70.35 -3.71 -72.32
CA ARG A 13 -69.26 -2.82 -72.75
C ARG A 13 -69.01 -1.71 -71.74
N ASP A 14 -70.07 -1.12 -71.21
CA ASP A 14 -69.99 -0.07 -70.20
C ASP A 14 -69.39 -0.63 -68.89
N ASP A 15 -69.78 -1.85 -68.48
CA ASP A 15 -69.16 -2.57 -67.36
C ASP A 15 -67.65 -2.84 -67.59
N LEU A 16 -67.27 -3.19 -68.82
CA LEU A 16 -65.86 -3.41 -69.20
C LEU A 16 -65.05 -2.10 -69.16
N GLU A 17 -65.62 -0.98 -69.60
CA GLU A 17 -64.98 0.34 -69.56
C GLU A 17 -64.79 0.82 -68.11
N GLU A 18 -65.75 0.56 -67.21
CA GLU A 18 -65.60 0.82 -65.76
C GLU A 18 -64.51 -0.07 -65.13
N GLU A 19 -64.50 -1.37 -65.45
CA GLU A 19 -63.51 -2.31 -64.92
C GLU A 19 -62.08 -2.01 -65.46
N GLU A 20 -61.96 -1.48 -66.69
CA GLU A 20 -60.69 -1.00 -67.23
C GLU A 20 -60.18 0.25 -66.48
N HIS A 21 -61.06 1.22 -66.21
CA HIS A 21 -60.70 2.41 -65.45
C HIS A 21 -60.29 2.06 -64.00
N GLU A 22 -61.03 1.18 -63.31
CA GLU A 22 -60.66 0.70 -61.98
C GLU A 22 -59.30 -0.03 -61.99
N ASN A 23 -59.04 -0.84 -63.03
CA ASN A 23 -57.74 -1.51 -63.18
C ASN A 23 -56.59 -0.53 -63.40
N GLU A 24 -56.79 0.57 -64.12
CA GLU A 24 -55.79 1.63 -64.28
C GLU A 24 -55.52 2.37 -62.96
N GLU A 25 -56.57 2.69 -62.19
CA GLU A 25 -56.43 3.33 -60.88
C GLU A 25 -55.72 2.40 -59.87
N LEU A 26 -56.05 1.11 -59.86
CA LEU A 26 -55.37 0.11 -59.04
C LEU A 26 -53.89 -0.02 -59.40
N LYS A 27 -53.55 -0.01 -60.70
CA LYS A 27 -52.14 -0.02 -61.15
C LYS A 27 -51.37 1.21 -60.66
N ALA A 28 -51.99 2.40 -60.69
CA ALA A 28 -51.37 3.63 -60.19
C ALA A 28 -51.09 3.53 -58.68
N LYS A 29 -52.06 3.06 -57.89
CA LYS A 29 -51.90 2.86 -56.43
C LYS A 29 -50.84 1.80 -56.09
N ILE A 30 -50.75 0.72 -56.87
CA ILE A 30 -49.70 -0.29 -56.71
C ILE A 30 -48.32 0.33 -56.95
N GLN A 31 -48.18 1.13 -58.01
CA GLN A 31 -46.91 1.78 -58.35
C GLN A 31 -46.47 2.79 -57.26
N GLU A 32 -47.41 3.54 -56.70
CA GLU A 32 -47.15 4.47 -55.60
C GLU A 32 -46.70 3.72 -54.34
N CYS A 33 -47.44 2.69 -53.93
CA CYS A 33 -47.08 1.83 -52.79
C CYS A 33 -45.70 1.16 -52.99
N GLU A 34 -45.36 0.81 -54.22
CA GLU A 34 -44.06 0.20 -54.54
C GLU A 34 -42.91 1.20 -54.43
N ASN A 35 -43.13 2.47 -54.78
CA ASN A 35 -42.18 3.56 -54.57
C ASN A 35 -41.96 3.84 -53.07
N GLU A 36 -43.03 3.95 -52.29
CA GLU A 36 -42.95 4.13 -50.83
C GLU A 36 -42.19 2.98 -50.15
N LYS A 37 -42.45 1.74 -50.57
CA LYS A 37 -41.74 0.56 -50.09
C LYS A 37 -40.24 0.62 -50.39
N GLN A 38 -39.83 1.15 -51.54
CA GLN A 38 -38.42 1.33 -51.87
C GLN A 38 -37.77 2.42 -51.00
N GLU A 39 -38.48 3.51 -50.74
CA GLU A 39 -38.01 4.59 -49.88
C GLU A 39 -37.84 4.12 -48.42
N LEU A 40 -38.84 3.45 -47.87
CA LEU A 40 -38.78 2.86 -46.52
C LEU A 40 -37.62 1.87 -46.39
N LYS A 41 -37.34 1.06 -47.42
CA LYS A 41 -36.18 0.16 -47.42
C LYS A 41 -34.85 0.93 -47.34
N ARG A 42 -34.72 2.06 -48.04
CA ARG A 42 -33.51 2.90 -47.97
C ARG A 42 -33.34 3.50 -46.58
N VAL A 43 -34.43 4.02 -45.99
CA VAL A 43 -34.41 4.60 -44.64
C VAL A 43 -34.03 3.54 -43.59
N ILE A 44 -34.58 2.32 -43.68
CA ILE A 44 -34.23 1.23 -42.77
C ILE A 44 -32.74 0.91 -42.83
N GLU A 45 -32.14 0.91 -44.03
CA GLU A 45 -30.72 0.60 -44.19
C GLU A 45 -29.82 1.72 -43.65
N ASP A 46 -30.19 2.98 -43.85
CA ASP A 46 -29.51 4.13 -43.25
C ASP A 46 -29.58 4.10 -41.72
N LEU A 47 -30.78 3.84 -41.16
CA LEU A 47 -30.98 3.71 -39.72
C LEU A 47 -30.18 2.55 -39.13
N LYS A 48 -30.12 1.39 -39.79
CA LYS A 48 -29.28 0.27 -39.34
C LYS A 48 -27.81 0.65 -39.30
N THR A 49 -27.33 1.36 -40.33
CA THR A 49 -25.94 1.83 -40.39
C THR A 49 -25.64 2.77 -39.23
N ARG A 50 -26.49 3.77 -39.00
CA ARG A 50 -26.38 4.73 -37.90
C ARG A 50 -26.44 4.05 -36.52
N VAL A 51 -27.31 3.06 -36.33
CA VAL A 51 -27.38 2.28 -35.08
C VAL A 51 -26.08 1.51 -34.84
N ALA A 52 -25.50 0.91 -35.89
CA ALA A 52 -24.24 0.20 -35.78
C ALA A 52 -23.06 1.14 -35.43
N GLU A 53 -23.03 2.34 -36.00
CA GLU A 53 -22.04 3.37 -35.68
C GLU A 53 -22.19 3.89 -34.25
N LEU A 54 -23.39 4.30 -33.85
CA LEU A 54 -23.67 4.77 -32.48
C LEU A 54 -23.34 3.69 -31.43
N THR A 55 -23.62 2.42 -31.73
CA THR A 55 -23.26 1.31 -30.84
C THR A 55 -21.75 1.18 -30.67
N ARG A 56 -20.99 1.34 -31.77
CA ARG A 56 -19.53 1.29 -31.74
C ARG A 56 -18.94 2.45 -30.93
N ASP A 57 -19.45 3.66 -31.15
CA ASP A 57 -18.98 4.85 -30.45
C ASP A 57 -19.31 4.79 -28.96
N PHE A 58 -20.53 4.37 -28.61
CA PHE A 58 -20.93 4.13 -27.22
C PHE A 58 -20.00 3.13 -26.52
N LEU A 59 -19.65 2.02 -27.17
CA LEU A 59 -18.75 1.03 -26.59
C LEU A 59 -17.33 1.59 -26.39
N LYS A 60 -16.84 2.40 -27.33
CA LYS A 60 -15.54 3.06 -27.24
C LYS A 60 -15.52 4.05 -26.08
N GLU A 61 -16.50 4.95 -26.01
CA GLU A 61 -16.62 5.94 -24.93
C GLU A 61 -16.82 5.26 -23.57
N LYS A 62 -17.61 4.18 -23.50
CA LYS A 62 -17.78 3.40 -22.27
C LYS A 62 -16.43 2.84 -21.80
N LYS A 63 -15.64 2.26 -22.71
CA LYS A 63 -14.31 1.74 -22.38
C LYS A 63 -13.38 2.84 -21.89
N GLU A 64 -13.32 3.97 -22.59
CA GLU A 64 -12.48 5.12 -22.19
C GLU A 64 -12.90 5.68 -20.82
N LYS A 65 -14.21 5.75 -20.55
CA LYS A 65 -14.76 6.14 -19.25
C LYS A 65 -14.35 5.17 -18.15
N ASP A 66 -14.46 3.87 -18.39
CA ASP A 66 -14.12 2.83 -17.40
C ASP A 66 -12.60 2.81 -17.14
N ASP A 67 -11.77 3.00 -18.16
CA ASP A 67 -10.31 3.16 -18.02
C ASP A 67 -9.94 4.42 -17.22
N ALA A 68 -10.61 5.55 -17.50
CA ALA A 68 -10.40 6.80 -16.77
C ALA A 68 -10.82 6.67 -15.30
N LEU A 69 -11.97 6.04 -15.03
CA LEU A 69 -12.46 5.78 -13.68
C LEU A 69 -11.49 4.88 -12.89
N THR A 70 -10.92 3.88 -13.55
CA THR A 70 -9.91 2.99 -12.95
C THR A 70 -8.66 3.76 -12.55
N ARG A 71 -8.14 4.63 -13.44
CA ARG A 71 -6.99 5.49 -13.13
C ARG A 71 -7.27 6.49 -12.01
N LEU A 72 -8.44 7.12 -12.01
CA LEU A 72 -8.84 8.05 -10.96
C LEU A 72 -8.96 7.35 -9.61
N SER A 73 -9.55 6.15 -9.59
CA SER A 73 -9.69 5.34 -8.38
C SER A 73 -8.33 4.94 -7.80
N ALA A 74 -7.36 4.58 -8.66
CA ALA A 74 -6.00 4.28 -8.23
C ALA A 74 -5.32 5.51 -7.58
N VAL A 75 -5.36 6.67 -8.25
CA VAL A 75 -4.77 7.91 -7.73
C VAL A 75 -5.44 8.38 -6.43
N ALA A 76 -6.77 8.25 -6.34
CA ALA A 76 -7.52 8.56 -5.12
C ALA A 76 -7.14 7.59 -3.99
N GLY A 77 -6.99 6.30 -4.29
CA GLY A 77 -6.51 5.28 -3.36
C GLY A 77 -5.13 5.60 -2.80
N ASP A 78 -4.15 5.91 -3.66
CA ASP A 78 -2.79 6.26 -3.24
C ASP A 78 -2.78 7.48 -2.32
N LYS A 79 -3.56 8.51 -2.66
CA LYS A 79 -3.71 9.72 -1.82
C LYS A 79 -4.37 9.43 -0.48
N LEU A 80 -5.33 8.52 -0.42
CA LEU A 80 -5.97 8.11 0.83
C LEU A 80 -5.02 7.31 1.73
N ARG A 81 -4.03 6.60 1.15
CA ARG A 81 -3.04 5.80 1.90
C ARG A 81 -1.86 6.63 2.39
N TYR A 82 -1.50 7.67 1.65
CA TYR A 82 -0.42 8.59 2.02
C TYR A 82 -0.64 9.18 3.41
N ASN A 83 0.37 9.10 4.27
CA ASN A 83 0.32 9.51 5.67
C ASN A 83 -0.85 8.87 6.48
N ASN A 84 -1.42 7.76 6.00
CA ASN A 84 -2.59 7.10 6.59
C ASN A 84 -2.35 5.59 6.68
N PRO A 85 -1.47 5.15 7.59
CA PRO A 85 -1.04 3.74 7.69
C PRO A 85 -2.16 2.79 8.13
N GLY A 86 -3.28 3.31 8.63
CA GLY A 86 -4.48 2.54 8.94
C GLY A 86 -5.31 2.13 7.72
N ILE A 87 -5.15 2.80 6.57
CA ILE A 87 -5.83 2.47 5.30
C ILE A 87 -4.88 1.56 4.51
N ALA A 88 -4.75 0.31 4.96
CA ALA A 88 -3.79 -0.63 4.38
C ALA A 88 -4.37 -1.45 3.21
N ASP A 89 -3.51 -1.81 2.26
CA ASP A 89 -3.81 -2.85 1.29
C ASP A 89 -3.77 -4.22 1.97
N LEU A 90 -4.88 -4.95 1.96
CA LEU A 90 -4.94 -6.29 2.55
C LEU A 90 -4.14 -7.33 1.75
N SER A 91 -3.66 -7.00 0.56
CA SER A 91 -2.72 -7.84 -0.19
C SER A 91 -1.24 -7.54 0.13
N ASP A 92 -0.93 -6.41 0.77
CA ASP A 92 0.43 -6.05 1.14
C ASP A 92 0.92 -6.90 2.33
N GLU A 93 1.92 -7.74 2.10
CA GLU A 93 2.55 -8.60 3.11
C GLU A 93 3.41 -7.79 4.11
N TYR A 94 3.73 -6.55 3.76
CA TYR A 94 4.54 -5.63 4.56
C TYR A 94 3.72 -4.50 5.18
N ARG A 95 2.39 -4.66 5.23
CA ARG A 95 1.53 -3.75 5.98
C ARG A 95 1.86 -3.80 7.48
N PRO A 96 1.60 -2.72 8.24
CA PRO A 96 2.03 -2.62 9.64
C PRO A 96 1.62 -3.77 10.55
N ASN A 97 0.36 -4.24 10.47
CA ASN A 97 -0.11 -5.36 11.30
C ASN A 97 0.64 -6.66 10.98
N LYS A 98 0.95 -6.92 9.70
CA LYS A 98 1.68 -8.13 9.31
C LYS A 98 3.15 -8.05 9.69
N LEU A 99 3.74 -6.86 9.66
CA LEU A 99 5.09 -6.62 10.19
C LEU A 99 5.14 -6.84 11.71
N ALA A 100 4.13 -6.40 12.46
CA ALA A 100 4.05 -6.66 13.90
C ALA A 100 3.90 -8.16 14.21
N GLU A 101 3.09 -8.89 13.46
CA GLU A 101 3.03 -10.36 13.57
C GLU A 101 4.41 -11.00 13.33
N LYS A 102 5.09 -10.65 12.22
CA LYS A 102 6.44 -11.15 11.90
C LYS A 102 7.51 -10.73 12.93
N PHE A 103 7.31 -9.60 13.61
CA PHE A 103 8.16 -9.12 14.69
C PHE A 103 7.91 -9.87 15.99
N SER A 104 6.66 -10.27 16.26
CA SER A 104 6.35 -11.23 17.34
C SER A 104 7.07 -12.55 17.10
N GLU A 105 7.01 -13.08 15.87
CA GLU A 105 7.70 -14.32 15.50
C GLU A 105 9.21 -14.24 15.69
N LEU A 106 9.83 -13.06 15.48
CA LEU A 106 11.26 -12.86 15.74
C LEU A 106 11.60 -13.04 17.23
N TYR A 107 10.72 -12.61 18.14
CA TYR A 107 10.91 -12.83 19.57
C TYR A 107 10.84 -14.32 19.93
N ASP A 108 9.84 -15.03 19.38
CA ASP A 108 9.64 -16.44 19.71
C ASP A 108 10.73 -17.35 19.11
N ASN A 109 11.30 -16.99 17.95
CA ASN A 109 12.27 -17.80 17.22
C ASN A 109 13.71 -17.28 17.37
N GLU A 110 14.19 -16.39 16.48
CA GLU A 110 15.62 -16.08 16.40
C GLU A 110 16.17 -15.35 17.64
N TRP A 111 15.33 -14.60 18.36
CA TRP A 111 15.70 -14.03 19.65
C TRP A 111 15.94 -15.13 20.69
N THR A 112 15.00 -16.08 20.84
CA THR A 112 15.12 -17.21 21.77
C THR A 112 16.35 -18.06 21.45
N GLU A 113 16.56 -18.41 20.17
CA GLU A 113 17.74 -19.18 19.73
C GLU A 113 19.05 -18.46 20.09
N PHE A 114 19.10 -17.14 19.94
CA PHE A 114 20.30 -16.37 20.26
C PHE A 114 20.49 -16.18 21.77
N TYR A 115 19.41 -16.01 22.53
CA TYR A 115 19.43 -16.02 23.98
C TYR A 115 20.03 -17.33 24.52
N GLU A 116 19.53 -18.48 24.06
CA GLU A 116 20.02 -19.80 24.47
C GLU A 116 21.49 -20.03 24.09
N ASP A 117 21.92 -19.52 22.92
CA ASP A 117 23.33 -19.60 22.50
C ASP A 117 24.26 -18.78 23.42
N LEU A 118 23.82 -17.60 23.86
CA LEU A 118 24.55 -16.75 24.81
C LEU A 118 24.57 -17.34 26.22
N GLU A 119 23.46 -17.92 26.67
CA GLU A 119 23.37 -18.58 27.98
C GLU A 119 24.31 -19.79 28.04
N ARG A 120 24.29 -20.64 27.00
CA ARG A 120 25.17 -21.82 26.89
C ARG A 120 26.65 -21.47 26.86
N THR A 121 27.02 -20.34 26.26
CA THR A 121 28.41 -19.89 26.15
C THR A 121 28.89 -19.07 27.36
N GLY A 122 27.97 -18.56 28.18
CA GLY A 122 28.24 -17.74 29.35
C GLY A 122 28.35 -18.47 30.70
N ASN A 123 28.21 -19.80 30.71
CA ASN A 123 28.22 -20.64 31.92
C ASN A 123 29.62 -20.91 32.53
N ASP A 124 30.63 -20.07 32.24
CA ASP A 124 31.92 -20.16 32.93
C ASP A 124 31.78 -19.55 34.35
N GLU A 125 32.21 -20.28 35.38
CA GLU A 125 31.91 -20.03 36.81
C GLU A 125 32.40 -18.67 37.34
N THR A 126 33.20 -17.94 36.56
CA THR A 126 33.78 -16.63 36.89
C THR A 126 33.08 -15.42 36.26
N THR A 127 32.21 -15.60 35.26
CA THR A 127 31.57 -14.49 34.50
C THR A 127 30.09 -14.72 34.20
N GLY A 128 29.38 -15.49 35.03
CA GLY A 128 27.98 -15.87 34.83
C GLY A 128 27.14 -14.74 34.22
N ASN A 129 26.81 -14.87 32.94
CA ASN A 129 25.97 -13.91 32.24
C ASN A 129 24.58 -13.98 32.87
N THR A 130 24.20 -12.97 33.65
CA THR A 130 22.85 -12.91 34.19
C THR A 130 21.84 -12.79 33.05
N GLU A 131 20.63 -13.30 33.25
CA GLU A 131 19.51 -13.17 32.31
C GLU A 131 19.35 -11.70 31.86
N GLU A 132 19.41 -10.75 32.80
CA GLU A 132 19.38 -9.31 32.51
C GLU A 132 20.48 -8.86 31.55
N ASN A 133 21.72 -9.36 31.71
CA ASN A 133 22.84 -8.99 30.84
C ASN A 133 22.67 -9.56 29.43
N ILE A 134 22.20 -10.81 29.32
CA ILE A 134 21.92 -11.43 28.01
C ILE A 134 20.82 -10.64 27.32
N ILE A 135 19.67 -10.45 27.98
CA ILE A 135 18.55 -9.68 27.45
C ILE A 135 18.98 -8.27 27.02
N GLY A 136 19.78 -7.59 27.85
CA GLY A 136 20.34 -6.28 27.53
C GLY A 136 21.20 -6.27 26.26
N GLN A 137 22.01 -7.31 26.03
CA GLN A 137 22.80 -7.44 24.81
C GLN A 137 21.94 -7.65 23.56
N LEU A 138 20.88 -8.47 23.64
CA LEU A 138 19.94 -8.65 22.52
C LEU A 138 19.18 -7.36 22.23
N LEU A 139 18.68 -6.67 23.26
CA LEU A 139 17.91 -5.44 23.12
C LEU A 139 18.76 -4.31 22.51
N GLN A 140 20.00 -4.14 22.99
CA GLN A 140 20.93 -3.14 22.47
C GLN A 140 21.23 -3.39 20.98
N LEU A 141 21.48 -4.65 20.60
CA LEU A 141 21.73 -5.02 19.21
C LEU A 141 20.51 -4.70 18.33
N LEU A 142 19.30 -5.02 18.79
CA LEU A 142 18.07 -4.71 18.07
C LEU A 142 17.88 -3.18 17.90
N GLN A 143 18.13 -2.40 18.95
CA GLN A 143 18.01 -0.94 18.92
C GLN A 143 18.99 -0.31 17.94
N GLU A 144 20.23 -0.79 17.89
CA GLU A 144 21.25 -0.34 16.93
C GLU A 144 20.86 -0.64 15.49
N ILE A 145 20.34 -1.85 15.24
CA ILE A 145 19.85 -2.27 13.92
C ILE A 145 18.64 -1.42 13.50
N TYR A 146 17.66 -1.24 14.39
CA TYR A 146 16.47 -0.42 14.13
C TYR A 146 16.85 1.02 13.76
N THR A 147 17.67 1.66 14.59
CA THR A 147 18.10 3.05 14.39
C THR A 147 18.89 3.18 13.08
N THR A 148 19.77 2.22 12.78
CA THR A 148 20.55 2.22 11.53
C THR A 148 19.63 2.05 10.32
N CYS A 149 18.69 1.11 10.34
CA CYS A 149 17.75 0.90 9.24
C CYS A 149 16.86 2.11 8.99
N LYS A 150 16.31 2.72 10.06
CA LYS A 150 15.48 3.92 9.97
C LYS A 150 16.25 5.08 9.32
N GLN A 151 17.45 5.37 9.80
CA GLN A 151 18.30 6.41 9.24
C GLN A 151 18.66 6.16 7.77
N LEU A 152 18.95 4.91 7.40
CA LEU A 152 19.27 4.57 6.00
C LEU A 152 18.05 4.73 5.09
N ALA A 153 16.86 4.34 5.56
CA ALA A 153 15.61 4.50 4.83
C ALA A 153 15.29 5.98 4.59
N GLU A 154 15.46 6.83 5.61
CA GLU A 154 15.28 8.28 5.52
C GLU A 154 16.32 8.90 4.57
N ASN A 155 17.60 8.57 4.72
CA ASN A 155 18.65 9.08 3.84
C ASN A 155 18.42 8.69 2.36
N GLN A 156 17.95 7.47 2.11
CA GLN A 156 17.60 7.03 0.76
C GLN A 156 16.44 7.87 0.21
N ARG A 157 15.41 8.11 1.01
CA ARG A 157 14.25 8.92 0.65
C ARG A 157 14.67 10.34 0.30
N ASP A 158 15.45 10.98 1.17
CA ASP A 158 15.95 12.34 0.98
C ASP A 158 16.83 12.43 -0.27
N ALA A 159 17.73 11.47 -0.49
CA ALA A 159 18.58 11.45 -1.68
C ALA A 159 17.76 11.35 -2.98
N LEU A 160 16.71 10.51 -3.00
CA LEU A 160 15.83 10.36 -4.16
C LEU A 160 14.99 11.62 -4.40
N VAL A 161 14.41 12.19 -3.34
CA VAL A 161 13.64 13.43 -3.40
C VAL A 161 14.51 14.56 -3.96
N ASN A 162 15.71 14.75 -3.40
CA ASN A 162 16.62 15.81 -3.83
C ASN A 162 17.08 15.62 -5.27
N ALA A 163 17.38 14.38 -5.70
CA ALA A 163 17.75 14.10 -7.08
C ALA A 163 16.63 14.41 -8.09
N ILE A 164 15.36 14.27 -7.69
CA ILE A 164 14.19 14.57 -8.52
C ILE A 164 13.93 16.09 -8.58
N ILE A 165 13.99 16.78 -7.44
CA ILE A 165 13.62 18.21 -7.35
C ILE A 165 14.77 19.11 -7.86
N HIS A 166 16.02 18.72 -7.65
CA HIS A 166 17.19 19.53 -7.96
C HIS A 166 18.18 18.83 -8.92
N PRO A 167 17.79 18.55 -10.17
CA PRO A 167 18.63 17.80 -11.13
C PRO A 167 19.90 18.55 -11.56
N GLY A 168 19.98 19.88 -11.35
CA GLY A 168 21.09 20.73 -11.80
C GLY A 168 21.93 21.39 -10.69
N TYR A 169 21.55 21.27 -9.41
CA TYR A 169 22.21 21.94 -8.28
C TYR A 169 22.15 21.09 -7.01
N SER A 170 23.27 20.90 -6.32
CA SER A 170 23.35 20.21 -5.01
C SER A 170 22.95 21.10 -3.82
N SER A 171 22.14 22.14 -4.03
CA SER A 171 21.93 23.21 -3.05
C SER A 171 20.95 22.83 -1.93
N LEU A 172 21.33 23.22 -0.71
CA LEU A 172 20.82 22.86 0.62
C LEU A 172 19.54 23.59 1.06
N GLU A 173 18.78 24.18 0.14
CA GLU A 173 17.49 24.77 0.51
C GLU A 173 16.45 23.66 0.59
N LYS A 174 16.20 23.18 1.81
CA LYS A 174 15.11 22.24 2.13
C LYS A 174 13.77 22.89 1.75
N SER A 175 13.32 22.66 0.52
CA SER A 175 11.92 22.88 0.15
C SER A 175 11.16 21.58 0.40
N ASN A 176 10.01 21.66 1.07
CA ASN A 176 9.15 20.49 1.22
C ASN A 176 8.84 19.91 -0.17
N PRO A 177 9.08 18.61 -0.39
CA PRO A 177 8.74 17.99 -1.64
C PRO A 177 7.22 18.11 -1.89
N PRO A 178 6.78 18.40 -3.12
CA PRO A 178 5.38 18.23 -3.48
C PRO A 178 4.90 16.82 -3.10
N ASP A 179 3.74 16.69 -2.44
CA ASP A 179 3.20 15.41 -1.93
C ASP A 179 3.21 14.28 -2.99
N GLY A 180 2.96 14.63 -4.26
CA GLY A 180 2.96 13.68 -5.36
C GLY A 180 4.32 13.05 -5.68
N ILE A 181 5.42 13.70 -5.30
CA ILE A 181 6.79 13.15 -5.42
C ILE A 181 7.07 12.21 -4.26
N LEU A 182 6.70 12.60 -3.03
CA LEU A 182 6.99 11.80 -1.85
C LEU A 182 6.30 10.42 -1.91
N ILE A 183 5.01 10.39 -2.32
CA ILE A 183 4.26 9.14 -2.55
C ILE A 183 5.01 8.22 -3.53
N LYS A 184 5.53 8.77 -4.64
CA LYS A 184 6.26 8.00 -5.65
C LYS A 184 7.60 7.48 -5.14
N VAL A 185 8.31 8.28 -4.35
CA VAL A 185 9.58 7.88 -3.74
C VAL A 185 9.34 6.75 -2.74
N ILE A 186 8.32 6.84 -1.90
CA ILE A 186 7.97 5.79 -0.93
C ILE A 186 7.58 4.49 -1.64
N ASP A 187 6.72 4.55 -2.67
CA ASP A 187 6.39 3.39 -3.50
C ASP A 187 7.65 2.77 -4.14
N PHE A 188 8.58 3.61 -4.60
CA PHE A 188 9.86 3.15 -5.13
C PHE A 188 10.74 2.47 -4.06
N GLN A 189 10.81 2.99 -2.83
CA GLN A 189 11.51 2.33 -1.72
C GLN A 189 10.94 0.93 -1.47
N LYS A 190 9.61 0.80 -1.44
CA LYS A 190 8.92 -0.50 -1.25
C LYS A 190 9.20 -1.48 -2.39
N ARG A 191 9.25 -1.01 -3.65
CA ARG A 191 9.55 -1.86 -4.81
C ARG A 191 11.01 -2.29 -4.92
N THR A 192 11.92 -1.52 -4.35
CA THR A 192 13.37 -1.75 -4.46
C THR A 192 13.98 -2.49 -3.27
N VAL A 193 13.15 -2.95 -2.32
CA VAL A 193 13.56 -3.71 -1.13
C VAL A 193 14.55 -4.84 -1.44
N PRO A 194 14.35 -5.72 -2.46
CA PRO A 194 15.27 -6.82 -2.70
C PRO A 194 16.72 -6.38 -2.93
N TRP A 195 16.94 -5.22 -3.56
CA TRP A 195 18.28 -4.68 -3.82
C TRP A 195 18.80 -3.84 -2.66
N ALA A 196 17.95 -3.00 -2.07
CA ALA A 196 18.34 -2.15 -0.95
C ALA A 196 18.72 -3.00 0.28
N LEU A 197 17.99 -4.08 0.54
CA LEU A 197 18.18 -4.90 1.73
C LEU A 197 19.54 -5.60 1.75
N ASP A 198 20.07 -5.99 0.59
CA ASP A 198 21.40 -6.61 0.51
C ASP A 198 22.50 -5.63 0.93
N ASP A 199 22.42 -4.36 0.52
CA ASP A 199 23.38 -3.32 0.91
C ASP A 199 23.23 -2.93 2.38
N VAL A 200 22.00 -2.75 2.85
CA VAL A 200 21.70 -2.45 4.27
C VAL A 200 22.22 -3.57 5.17
N LYS A 201 21.95 -4.82 4.80
CA LYS A 201 22.44 -6.01 5.51
C LYS A 201 23.95 -6.08 5.52
N LYS A 202 24.60 -5.81 4.39
CA LYS A 202 26.07 -5.75 4.32
C LYS A 202 26.61 -4.70 5.30
N LYS A 203 26.10 -3.46 5.24
CA LYS A 203 26.53 -2.35 6.10
C LYS A 203 26.37 -2.63 7.59
N ILE A 204 25.30 -3.31 7.99
CA ILE A 204 25.05 -3.69 9.39
C ILE A 204 25.93 -4.88 9.80
N MET A 205 26.04 -5.90 8.96
CA MET A 205 26.88 -7.07 9.24
C MET A 205 28.37 -6.71 9.34
N GLU A 206 28.83 -5.72 8.57
CA GLU A 206 30.20 -5.17 8.65
C GLU A 206 30.54 -4.70 10.07
N LYS A 207 29.58 -4.10 10.78
CA LYS A 207 29.77 -3.65 12.18
C LYS A 207 29.84 -4.81 13.19
N HIS A 208 29.40 -6.02 12.81
CA HIS A 208 29.32 -7.19 13.68
C HIS A 208 30.16 -8.38 13.14
N MET A 209 31.15 -8.10 12.28
CA MET A 209 31.94 -9.05 11.49
C MET A 209 32.66 -10.14 12.28
N GLU A 210 32.93 -9.94 13.57
CA GLU A 210 33.77 -10.85 14.37
C GLU A 210 33.08 -12.17 14.76
N ASN A 211 31.79 -12.34 14.46
CA ASN A 211 30.99 -13.37 15.13
C ASN A 211 30.75 -14.67 14.34
N LYS A 212 31.19 -15.79 14.93
CA LYS A 212 30.97 -17.16 14.42
C LYS A 212 29.58 -17.72 14.75
N SER A 213 28.84 -17.12 15.69
CA SER A 213 27.51 -17.63 16.10
C SER A 213 26.51 -17.59 14.94
N THR A 214 25.92 -18.74 14.63
CA THR A 214 24.87 -18.85 13.60
C THR A 214 23.56 -18.23 14.10
N ALA A 215 23.21 -18.43 15.39
CA ALA A 215 22.03 -17.84 16.01
C ALA A 215 22.07 -16.30 15.94
N LYS A 216 23.19 -15.69 16.35
CA LYS A 216 23.39 -14.24 16.23
C LYS A 216 23.22 -13.73 14.81
N ARG A 217 23.83 -14.42 13.83
CA ARG A 217 23.71 -14.03 12.42
C ARG A 217 22.28 -14.11 11.92
N ASN A 218 21.54 -15.15 12.28
CA ASN A 218 20.14 -15.29 11.89
C ASN A 218 19.27 -14.19 12.53
N TYR A 219 19.47 -13.93 13.81
CA TYR A 219 18.83 -12.83 14.53
C TYR A 219 19.08 -11.47 13.85
N ILE A 220 20.35 -11.13 13.56
CA ILE A 220 20.68 -9.87 12.87
C ILE A 220 19.99 -9.81 11.50
N LYS A 221 20.05 -10.87 10.69
CA LYS A 221 19.42 -10.88 9.35
C LYS A 221 17.92 -10.59 9.43
N ARG A 222 17.23 -11.21 10.40
CA ARG A 222 15.79 -11.04 10.59
C ARG A 222 15.46 -9.64 11.11
N CYS A 223 16.24 -9.13 12.07
CA CYS A 223 16.12 -7.76 12.57
C CYS A 223 16.29 -6.74 11.45
N VAL A 224 17.33 -6.88 10.63
CA VAL A 224 17.61 -5.96 9.51
C VAL A 224 16.43 -5.91 8.54
N HIS A 225 15.91 -7.07 8.16
CA HIS A 225 14.74 -7.16 7.28
C HIS A 225 13.55 -6.41 7.87
N LEU A 226 13.12 -6.78 9.08
CA LEU A 226 11.93 -6.19 9.69
C LEU A 226 12.10 -4.68 9.95
N CYS A 227 13.25 -4.27 10.49
CA CYS A 227 13.53 -2.86 10.78
C CYS A 227 13.60 -2.01 9.50
N TRP A 228 14.15 -2.53 8.41
CA TRP A 228 14.12 -1.83 7.11
C TRP A 228 12.67 -1.67 6.63
N MET A 229 11.88 -2.73 6.65
CA MET A 229 10.48 -2.70 6.21
C MET A 229 9.60 -1.78 7.07
N MET A 230 9.90 -1.68 8.37
CA MET A 230 9.28 -0.73 9.29
C MET A 230 9.69 0.72 8.99
N GLY A 231 10.97 0.95 8.65
CA GLY A 231 11.51 2.27 8.34
C GLY A 231 11.00 2.87 7.04
N ILE A 232 10.68 2.05 6.03
CA ILE A 232 10.14 2.51 4.74
C ILE A 232 8.61 2.67 4.72
N GLN A 233 7.92 2.41 5.85
CA GLN A 233 6.50 2.72 5.96
C GLN A 233 6.25 4.23 5.88
N ASP A 234 4.99 4.58 5.66
CA ASP A 234 4.53 5.95 5.59
C ASP A 234 3.29 6.18 6.47
N PRO A 235 3.47 6.78 7.67
CA PRO A 235 4.75 7.05 8.32
C PRO A 235 5.54 5.79 8.74
N PRO A 236 6.85 5.93 9.05
CA PRO A 236 7.66 4.84 9.59
C PRO A 236 7.07 4.29 10.89
N MET A 237 7.10 2.96 11.04
CA MET A 237 6.69 2.31 12.29
C MET A 237 7.67 2.62 13.42
N TYR A 238 7.13 2.61 14.64
CA TYR A 238 7.87 3.05 15.81
C TYR A 238 8.06 1.89 16.81
N LEU A 239 9.33 1.63 17.18
CA LEU A 239 9.70 0.67 18.22
C LEU A 239 10.09 1.42 19.49
N ASP A 240 9.39 1.13 20.57
CA ASP A 240 9.66 1.71 21.88
C ASP A 240 10.54 0.77 22.72
N PHE A 241 11.80 1.15 22.92
CA PHE A 241 12.79 0.37 23.65
C PHE A 241 12.82 0.66 25.15
N GLY A 242 12.02 1.61 25.64
CA GLY A 242 12.18 2.08 27.02
C GLY A 242 13.48 2.86 27.24
N PRO A 243 13.73 3.27 28.49
CA PRO A 243 14.78 4.21 28.87
C PRO A 243 16.12 3.49 28.99
N GLN A 244 17.20 4.19 28.63
CA GLN A 244 18.53 3.64 28.81
C GLN A 244 18.88 3.46 30.30
N LYS A 245 19.44 2.29 30.64
CA LYS A 245 19.92 1.96 31.98
C LYS A 245 20.99 2.97 32.41
N GLY A 246 20.66 3.84 33.37
CA GLY A 246 21.59 4.85 33.92
C GLY A 246 21.43 6.28 33.41
N SER A 247 20.42 6.56 32.58
CA SER A 247 20.08 7.92 32.18
C SER A 247 19.48 8.70 33.35
N THR A 248 20.26 9.56 34.01
CA THR A 248 19.71 10.80 34.56
C THR A 248 19.33 11.66 33.37
N ALA A 249 18.04 11.99 33.23
CA ALA A 249 17.48 12.73 32.09
C ALA A 249 18.33 13.96 31.71
N ASP A 250 19.25 13.78 30.76
CA ASP A 250 19.99 14.89 30.18
C ASP A 250 19.13 15.44 29.04
N LYS A 251 18.42 16.52 29.34
CA LYS A 251 17.44 17.20 28.48
C LYS A 251 18.06 17.81 27.21
N ASN A 252 19.30 17.49 26.87
CA ASN A 252 20.08 18.15 25.82
C ASN A 252 20.38 17.29 24.58
N VAL A 253 19.89 16.05 24.48
CA VAL A 253 20.01 15.28 23.22
C VAL A 253 18.91 15.66 22.20
N TYR A 254 17.90 16.43 22.63
CA TYR A 254 16.68 16.75 21.85
C TYR A 254 16.85 17.78 20.71
N LYS A 255 18.05 18.18 20.31
CA LYS A 255 18.22 19.34 19.39
C LYS A 255 19.05 19.11 18.12
N MET A 256 19.10 17.89 17.60
CA MET A 256 19.41 17.69 16.18
C MET A 256 18.57 16.56 15.59
N MET A 257 17.54 16.96 14.85
CA MET A 257 16.94 16.31 13.68
C MET A 257 15.49 16.80 13.54
N SER A 258 15.35 18.12 13.34
CA SER A 258 14.10 18.70 12.86
C SER A 258 14.17 18.79 11.34
N ILE A 259 13.10 18.32 10.68
CA ILE A 259 12.30 19.02 9.65
C ILE A 259 11.55 17.94 8.86
N GLU A 260 10.21 18.03 8.88
CA GLU A 260 9.16 17.24 8.19
C GLU A 260 8.47 16.11 8.96
N ASP A 261 7.18 15.98 8.63
CA ASP A 261 6.11 15.33 9.38
C ASP A 261 5.94 13.86 8.91
N PRO A 262 6.06 12.86 9.80
CA PRO A 262 6.52 12.98 11.17
C PRO A 262 8.05 12.86 11.29
N PRO A 263 8.66 13.66 12.17
CA PRO A 263 10.10 13.69 12.36
C PRO A 263 10.62 12.39 12.98
N MET A 264 11.92 12.13 12.79
CA MET A 264 12.65 11.06 13.45
C MET A 264 12.61 11.26 14.97
N HIS A 265 11.61 10.68 15.63
CA HIS A 265 11.54 10.59 17.07
C HIS A 265 12.23 9.32 17.55
N LEU A 266 13.17 9.46 18.46
CA LEU A 266 13.68 8.39 19.32
C LEU A 266 13.02 8.63 20.67
N ASP A 267 11.88 7.97 20.94
CA ASP A 267 11.34 7.94 22.29
C ASP A 267 12.06 6.82 23.03
N PHE A 268 12.39 7.07 24.28
CA PHE A 268 13.10 6.10 25.10
C PHE A 268 12.14 5.57 26.17
N GLY A 269 10.89 5.27 25.79
CA GLY A 269 9.80 4.74 26.61
C GLY A 269 9.76 5.14 28.09
N PRO A 270 9.20 4.30 28.97
CA PRO A 270 8.89 4.69 30.36
C PRO A 270 10.12 4.61 31.27
N GLU A 271 10.54 5.72 31.91
CA GLU A 271 11.77 5.86 32.75
C GLU A 271 12.05 4.69 33.73
N LYS A 272 13.33 4.42 34.05
CA LYS A 272 13.67 3.41 35.06
C LYS A 272 13.02 3.84 36.38
N ASP A 273 12.36 2.92 37.09
CA ASP A 273 11.49 3.22 38.24
C ASP A 273 10.16 3.94 37.95
N SER A 274 9.81 4.14 36.67
CA SER A 274 8.49 4.63 36.30
C SER A 274 7.40 3.57 36.51
N VAL A 275 6.17 4.06 36.62
CA VAL A 275 4.98 3.21 36.70
C VAL A 275 4.83 2.46 35.38
N ILE A 276 4.77 1.13 35.47
CA ILE A 276 4.56 0.27 34.31
C ILE A 276 3.17 0.52 33.70
N ASP A 277 3.13 0.96 32.45
CA ASP A 277 1.89 0.98 31.68
C ASP A 277 1.55 -0.43 31.15
N LYS A 278 0.65 -1.10 31.88
CA LYS A 278 0.15 -2.45 31.55
C LYS A 278 -0.65 -2.49 30.24
N ASN A 279 -1.04 -1.34 29.68
CA ASN A 279 -1.65 -1.27 28.34
C ASN A 279 -0.61 -1.36 27.22
N VAL A 280 0.63 -0.93 27.46
CA VAL A 280 1.71 -0.92 26.46
C VAL A 280 2.63 -2.14 26.63
N PHE A 281 2.85 -2.59 27.86
CA PHE A 281 3.79 -3.68 28.14
C PHE A 281 3.15 -4.85 28.87
N LYS A 282 3.64 -6.05 28.57
CA LYS A 282 3.41 -7.29 29.32
C LYS A 282 4.56 -7.52 30.30
N MET A 283 4.26 -8.20 31.40
CA MET A 283 5.28 -8.62 32.37
C MET A 283 6.01 -9.87 31.88
N PHE A 284 7.32 -9.92 32.09
CA PHE A 284 8.17 -11.04 31.71
C PHE A 284 8.02 -12.21 32.68
N THR A 285 8.70 -12.20 33.84
CA THR A 285 8.62 -13.31 34.81
C THR A 285 8.12 -12.92 36.20
N LYS A 286 8.33 -11.67 36.64
CA LYS A 286 7.88 -11.19 37.97
C LYS A 286 6.70 -10.23 37.87
N THR A 287 6.02 -10.04 38.99
CA THR A 287 4.99 -9.00 39.18
C THR A 287 5.56 -7.84 40.00
N GLY A 288 5.31 -6.62 39.56
CA GLY A 288 5.67 -5.40 40.26
C GLY A 288 5.11 -4.19 39.52
N ASP A 289 5.20 -3.01 40.14
CA ASP A 289 4.69 -1.77 39.55
C ASP A 289 5.80 -0.82 39.06
N ALA A 290 7.06 -1.13 39.37
CA ALA A 290 8.24 -0.37 38.94
C ALA A 290 9.07 -1.18 37.92
N LEU A 291 9.51 -0.51 36.84
CA LEU A 291 10.35 -1.08 35.80
C LEU A 291 11.77 -1.39 36.32
N ASP A 292 12.26 -2.61 36.06
CA ASP A 292 13.67 -2.98 36.21
C ASP A 292 14.42 -2.83 34.87
N PHE A 293 14.04 -3.64 33.87
CA PHE A 293 14.58 -3.58 32.51
C PHE A 293 13.56 -4.00 31.45
N VAL A 294 13.74 -3.53 30.21
CA VAL A 294 12.94 -3.93 29.04
C VAL A 294 13.50 -5.22 28.46
N VAL A 295 12.61 -6.13 28.04
CA VAL A 295 12.96 -7.41 27.42
C VAL A 295 12.72 -7.34 25.91
N TRP A 296 11.58 -6.77 25.52
CA TRP A 296 11.16 -6.67 24.13
C TRP A 296 10.44 -5.33 23.88
N PRO A 297 10.77 -4.59 22.80
CA PRO A 297 10.18 -3.29 22.57
C PRO A 297 8.69 -3.38 22.20
N ALA A 298 7.93 -2.34 22.54
CA ALA A 298 6.55 -2.19 22.07
C ALA A 298 6.52 -1.65 20.64
N VAL A 299 5.52 -2.06 19.86
CA VAL A 299 5.39 -1.67 18.44
C VAL A 299 4.19 -0.75 18.27
N PHE A 300 4.43 0.42 17.71
CA PHE A 300 3.42 1.41 17.37
C PHE A 300 3.35 1.59 15.85
N LEU A 301 2.17 1.96 15.37
CA LEU A 301 1.91 2.15 13.94
C LEU A 301 2.81 3.22 13.34
N HIS A 302 3.03 4.29 14.09
CA HIS A 302 3.99 5.36 13.86
C HIS A 302 4.28 6.03 15.20
N TYR A 303 5.20 7.00 15.23
CA TYR A 303 5.45 7.77 16.44
C TYR A 303 4.18 8.50 16.91
N ASN A 304 3.86 8.44 18.21
CA ASN A 304 2.59 8.88 18.81
C ASN A 304 1.33 8.26 18.18
N GLY A 305 1.47 7.18 17.42
CA GLY A 305 0.38 6.44 16.82
C GLY A 305 -0.23 5.41 17.77
N PRO A 306 -1.25 4.68 17.30
CA PRO A 306 -1.83 3.59 18.07
C PRO A 306 -0.82 2.44 18.29
N LEU A 307 -0.92 1.81 19.45
CA LEU A 307 -0.20 0.58 19.77
C LEU A 307 -0.67 -0.55 18.85
N VAL A 308 0.27 -1.21 18.20
CA VAL A 308 0.01 -2.38 17.34
C VAL A 308 0.31 -3.67 18.11
N GLN A 309 1.41 -3.68 18.87
CA GLN A 309 1.82 -4.83 19.66
C GLN A 309 2.46 -4.39 20.98
N LYS A 310 2.04 -5.04 22.08
CA LYS A 310 2.64 -4.81 23.40
C LYS A 310 4.09 -5.29 23.45
N GLY A 311 4.94 -4.50 24.11
CA GLY A 311 6.29 -4.93 24.49
C GLY A 311 6.28 -5.88 25.69
N VAL A 312 7.47 -6.29 26.12
CA VAL A 312 7.71 -7.13 27.30
C VAL A 312 8.75 -6.46 28.19
N LEU A 313 8.48 -6.38 29.49
CA LEU A 313 9.41 -5.83 30.47
C LEU A 313 9.47 -6.67 31.75
N GLN A 314 10.55 -6.52 32.49
CA GLN A 314 10.77 -7.13 33.78
C GLN A 314 10.51 -6.09 34.89
N PRO A 315 9.52 -6.30 35.78
CA PRO A 315 9.37 -5.49 36.98
C PRO A 315 10.42 -5.83 38.03
N LYS A 316 10.67 -4.89 38.95
CA LYS A 316 11.54 -5.09 40.12
C LYS A 316 11.05 -6.18 41.07
#